data_AF-A0A1Y5S3Y0-F1
#
_entry.id   AF-A0A1Y5S3Y0-F1
#
_cell.length_a   1.000
_cell.length_b   1.000
_cell.length_c   1.000
_cell.angle_alpha   90.00
_cell.angle_beta   90.00
_cell.angle_gamma   90.00
#
_symmetry.space_group_name_H-M   'P 1'
#
loop_
_entity.id
_entity.type
_entity.pdbx_description
1 polymer ?
#
loop_
_entity_poly.entity_id
_entity_poly.type
_entity_poly.pdbx_seq_one_letter_code
_entity_poly.pdbx_strand_id
1 'polypeptide(L)'
;MSERNAVRACRVALGNGLRESSPDAALDARGYVADAAENLVAGFRLDDVRKDLESGSGNELENKFRAAHSSSALGVNVFAPFKARRVAPLLPGGDGGFSGLRFERKCSAGVRGTAPNLDVVVEGARAVVAIESKCLEPLSRHDAKFADAYRDRILDARRDGAWFREMMALRAAPQAYRWLDAAQLVKHAFGLAHSFPDRPVTLLYLFWEPANPEAFRVFAEHRAEIGRFARAVEGDGQVAFAAMSYPELWRSWVAAAAPDWLPAHIGRLRARYLRAA
;
A
#
# COMPACT_ATOMS: atom_id res chain seq x y z
N MET A 1 -15.15 18.99 10.90
CA MET A 1 -14.83 19.33 9.49
C MET A 1 -15.28 18.20 8.59
N SER A 2 -15.80 18.48 7.38
CA SER A 2 -16.38 17.44 6.49
C SER A 2 -15.30 16.63 5.74
N GLU A 3 -15.65 15.44 5.27
CA GLU A 3 -14.83 14.54 4.43
C GLU A 3 -14.21 15.26 3.22
N ARG A 4 -15.01 16.09 2.53
CA ARG A 4 -14.54 16.87 1.37
C ARG A 4 -13.44 17.87 1.73
N ASN A 5 -13.48 18.43 2.93
CA ASN A 5 -12.46 19.35 3.40
C ASN A 5 -11.14 18.61 3.65
N ALA A 6 -11.19 17.41 4.24
CA ALA A 6 -10.01 16.58 4.47
C ALA A 6 -9.30 16.20 3.16
N VAL A 7 -10.06 15.71 2.16
CA VAL A 7 -9.49 15.36 0.84
C VAL A 7 -8.82 16.56 0.18
N ARG A 8 -9.48 17.72 0.18
CA ARG A 8 -8.93 18.95 -0.43
C ARG A 8 -7.64 19.39 0.28
N ALA A 9 -7.67 19.45 1.60
CA ALA A 9 -6.53 19.79 2.45
C ALA A 9 -5.32 18.88 2.17
N CYS A 10 -5.54 17.57 2.18
CA CYS A 10 -4.49 16.58 1.93
C CYS A 10 -3.93 16.65 0.50
N ARG A 11 -4.78 16.89 -0.51
CA ARG A 11 -4.31 17.08 -1.90
C ARG A 11 -3.42 18.30 -2.03
N VAL A 12 -3.77 19.41 -1.38
CA VAL A 12 -2.93 20.62 -1.35
C VAL A 12 -1.60 20.33 -0.65
N ALA A 13 -1.64 19.68 0.51
CA ALA A 13 -0.43 19.33 1.27
C ALA A 13 0.53 18.45 0.45
N LEU A 14 0.03 17.40 -0.19
CA LEU A 14 0.82 16.51 -1.05
C LEU A 14 1.32 17.20 -2.32
N GLY A 15 0.54 18.12 -2.90
CA GLY A 15 0.96 18.93 -4.04
C GLY A 15 2.08 19.91 -3.68
N ASN A 16 1.97 20.58 -2.53
CA ASN A 16 3.04 21.47 -2.03
C ASN A 16 4.31 20.68 -1.72
N GLY A 17 4.17 19.51 -1.07
CA GLY A 17 5.31 18.62 -0.82
C GLY A 17 6.03 18.20 -2.10
N LEU A 18 5.31 17.98 -3.20
CA LEU A 18 5.91 17.68 -4.51
C LEU A 18 6.65 18.88 -5.10
N ARG A 19 6.02 20.07 -5.14
CA ARG A 19 6.65 21.28 -5.69
C ARG A 19 7.93 21.65 -4.95
N GLU A 20 7.93 21.49 -3.63
CA GLU A 20 9.12 21.77 -2.82
C GLU A 20 10.25 20.75 -3.04
N SER A 21 9.91 19.46 -3.26
CA SER A 21 10.92 18.42 -3.51
C SER A 21 11.40 18.36 -4.96
N SER A 22 10.59 18.86 -5.89
CA SER A 22 10.84 18.86 -7.34
C SER A 22 10.43 20.24 -7.91
N PRO A 23 11.26 21.29 -7.75
CA PRO A 23 10.90 22.66 -8.12
C PRO A 23 10.54 22.86 -9.59
N ASP A 24 11.11 22.04 -10.47
CA ASP A 24 10.86 22.09 -11.91
C ASP A 24 9.54 21.41 -12.32
N ALA A 25 8.93 20.62 -11.41
CA ALA A 25 7.70 19.89 -11.70
C ALA A 25 6.48 20.83 -11.65
N ALA A 26 5.81 21.00 -12.78
CA ALA A 26 4.54 21.71 -12.86
C ALA A 26 3.37 20.77 -12.54
N LEU A 27 2.47 21.20 -11.65
CA LEU A 27 1.24 20.46 -11.33
C LEU A 27 0.03 21.07 -12.05
N ASP A 28 -0.77 20.23 -12.72
CA ASP A 28 -2.07 20.63 -13.24
C ASP A 28 -3.08 20.96 -12.11
N ALA A 29 -4.26 21.48 -12.48
CA ALA A 29 -5.31 21.82 -11.52
C ALA A 29 -5.82 20.62 -10.69
N ARG A 30 -5.56 19.38 -11.11
CA ARG A 30 -5.92 18.14 -10.42
C ARG A 30 -4.76 17.61 -9.56
N GLY A 31 -3.59 18.25 -9.61
CA GLY A 31 -2.39 17.85 -8.88
C GLY A 31 -1.59 16.76 -9.58
N TYR A 32 -1.56 16.75 -10.92
CA TYR A 32 -0.80 15.80 -11.72
C TYR A 32 0.42 16.47 -12.36
N VAL A 33 1.56 15.80 -12.34
CA VAL A 33 2.76 16.20 -13.11
C VAL A 33 2.62 15.87 -14.60
N ALA A 34 3.44 16.47 -15.45
CA ALA A 34 3.43 16.19 -16.88
C ALA A 34 4.02 14.82 -17.18
N ASP A 35 5.16 14.49 -16.56
CA ASP A 35 5.89 13.23 -16.72
C ASP A 35 5.93 12.45 -15.38
N ALA A 36 5.71 11.13 -15.43
CA ALA A 36 5.75 10.27 -14.26
C ALA A 36 7.05 10.36 -13.45
N ALA A 37 8.20 10.60 -14.12
CA ALA A 37 9.49 10.76 -13.49
C ALA A 37 9.56 11.99 -12.58
N GLU A 38 8.76 13.04 -12.84
CA GLU A 38 8.72 14.26 -12.03
C GLU A 38 8.10 14.01 -10.64
N ASN A 39 7.32 12.93 -10.48
CA ASN A 39 6.76 12.53 -9.18
C ASN A 39 7.73 11.68 -8.35
N LEU A 40 8.91 11.34 -8.88
CA LEU A 40 9.90 10.55 -8.14
C LEU A 40 10.72 11.42 -7.20
N VAL A 41 11.04 10.88 -6.03
CA VAL A 41 12.06 11.48 -5.14
C VAL A 41 13.46 11.15 -5.66
N ALA A 42 14.41 12.06 -5.46
CA ALA A 42 15.78 11.85 -5.92
C ALA A 42 16.43 10.57 -5.34
N GLY A 43 17.26 9.91 -6.15
CA GLY A 43 18.11 8.78 -5.74
C GLY A 43 17.85 7.45 -6.46
N PHE A 44 16.93 7.42 -7.42
CA PHE A 44 16.72 6.33 -8.39
C PHE A 44 16.01 6.88 -9.65
N ARG A 45 15.95 6.09 -10.72
CA ARG A 45 15.34 6.45 -12.01
C ARG A 45 14.05 5.66 -12.23
N LEU A 46 13.11 6.22 -13.00
CA LEU A 46 11.89 5.51 -13.37
C LEU A 46 12.19 4.19 -14.09
N ASP A 47 13.25 4.16 -14.90
CA ASP A 47 13.68 2.97 -15.64
C ASP A 47 14.05 1.78 -14.72
N ASP A 48 14.39 2.03 -13.45
CA ASP A 48 14.70 0.99 -12.46
C ASP A 48 13.46 0.16 -12.06
N VAL A 49 12.26 0.71 -12.28
CA VAL A 49 10.97 0.11 -11.89
C VAL A 49 9.97 0.02 -13.04
N ARG A 50 10.26 0.63 -14.20
CA ARG A 50 9.37 0.72 -15.36
C ARG A 50 8.78 -0.64 -15.77
N LYS A 51 9.64 -1.67 -15.90
CA LYS A 51 9.21 -3.01 -16.31
C LYS A 51 8.19 -3.64 -15.34
N ASP A 52 8.36 -3.40 -14.04
CA ASP A 52 7.41 -3.89 -13.04
C ASP A 52 6.06 -3.17 -13.20
N LEU A 53 6.08 -1.84 -13.28
CA LEU A 53 4.88 -1.00 -13.39
C LEU A 53 4.09 -1.27 -14.68
N GLU A 54 4.78 -1.51 -15.80
CA GLU A 54 4.16 -1.88 -17.09
C GLU A 54 3.57 -3.29 -17.07
N SER A 55 4.04 -4.17 -16.19
CA SER A 55 3.48 -5.53 -16.03
C SER A 55 2.15 -5.56 -15.25
N GLY A 56 1.81 -4.43 -14.61
CA GLY A 56 0.54 -4.21 -13.93
C GLY A 56 -0.67 -4.26 -14.88
N SER A 57 -1.84 -3.87 -14.38
CA SER A 57 -3.10 -3.95 -15.14
C SER A 57 -3.64 -2.56 -15.52
N GLY A 58 -2.93 -1.50 -15.13
CA GLY A 58 -3.54 -0.20 -14.87
C GLY A 58 -2.90 1.01 -15.54
N ASN A 59 -2.24 0.87 -16.70
CA ASN A 59 -1.54 1.97 -17.42
C ASN A 59 -0.94 3.02 -16.47
N GLU A 60 -0.29 2.57 -15.38
CA GLU A 60 -0.18 3.38 -14.18
C GLU A 60 0.67 4.63 -14.44
N LEU A 61 1.71 4.45 -15.24
CA LEU A 61 2.65 5.48 -15.69
C LEU A 61 1.98 6.60 -16.50
N GLU A 62 0.93 6.30 -17.25
CA GLU A 62 0.26 7.29 -18.10
C GLU A 62 -0.68 8.20 -17.30
N ASN A 63 -1.17 7.71 -16.15
CA ASN A 63 -2.23 8.36 -15.38
C ASN A 63 -1.94 8.41 -13.89
N LYS A 64 -2.22 7.32 -13.16
CA LYS A 64 -2.27 7.31 -11.69
C LYS A 64 -0.93 7.69 -11.06
N PHE A 65 0.18 7.28 -11.66
CA PHE A 65 1.53 7.55 -11.14
C PHE A 65 1.86 9.04 -11.14
N ARG A 66 1.26 9.84 -12.02
CA ARG A 66 1.52 11.28 -12.16
C ARG A 66 0.83 12.13 -11.08
N ALA A 67 -0.12 11.57 -10.34
CA ALA A 67 -0.78 12.30 -9.27
C ALA A 67 0.17 12.52 -8.08
N ALA A 68 0.26 13.74 -7.54
CA ALA A 68 1.02 14.01 -6.32
C ALA A 68 0.54 13.17 -5.12
N HIS A 69 -0.69 12.66 -5.20
CA HIS A 69 -1.37 11.80 -4.23
C HIS A 69 -1.47 10.34 -4.69
N SER A 70 -0.54 9.90 -5.54
CA SER A 70 -0.49 8.53 -6.05
C SER A 70 0.08 7.55 -5.03
N SER A 71 -0.66 6.50 -4.73
CA SER A 71 -0.22 5.40 -3.86
C SER A 71 0.87 4.54 -4.50
N SER A 72 0.78 4.32 -5.81
CA SER A 72 1.82 3.62 -6.59
C SER A 72 3.12 4.43 -6.60
N ALA A 73 3.07 5.75 -6.83
CA ALA A 73 4.26 6.59 -6.74
C ALA A 73 4.83 6.66 -5.31
N LEU A 74 3.98 6.70 -4.29
CA LEU A 74 4.41 6.62 -2.89
C LEU A 74 5.11 5.30 -2.57
N GLY A 75 4.54 4.16 -2.97
CA GLY A 75 5.16 2.85 -2.81
C GLY A 75 6.51 2.76 -3.53
N VAL A 76 6.57 3.20 -4.80
CA VAL A 76 7.81 3.24 -5.58
C VAL A 76 8.86 4.15 -4.94
N ASN A 77 8.49 5.36 -4.53
CA ASN A 77 9.41 6.30 -3.89
C ASN A 77 10.01 5.74 -2.61
N VAL A 78 9.27 4.94 -1.86
CA VAL A 78 9.74 4.32 -0.62
C VAL A 78 10.60 3.07 -0.87
N PHE A 79 10.22 2.23 -1.84
CA PHE A 79 10.80 0.88 -1.97
C PHE A 79 11.78 0.69 -3.13
N ALA A 80 11.76 1.54 -4.16
CA ALA A 80 12.64 1.40 -5.32
C ALA A 80 14.13 1.51 -4.96
N PRO A 81 14.56 2.37 -4.01
CA PRO A 81 15.96 2.43 -3.59
C PRO A 81 16.48 1.11 -3.00
N PHE A 82 15.63 0.34 -2.31
CA PHE A 82 15.97 -0.99 -1.77
C PHE A 82 16.19 -1.99 -2.90
N LYS A 83 15.31 -2.00 -3.91
CA LYS A 83 15.45 -2.83 -5.12
C LYS A 83 16.74 -2.52 -5.88
N ALA A 84 17.02 -1.23 -6.15
CA ALA A 84 18.21 -0.80 -6.88
C ALA A 84 19.51 -1.19 -6.16
N ARG A 85 19.53 -1.10 -4.83
CA ARG A 85 20.69 -1.44 -3.99
C ARG A 85 20.76 -2.91 -3.60
N ARG A 86 19.74 -3.71 -3.94
CA ARG A 86 19.60 -5.12 -3.55
C ARG A 86 19.73 -5.34 -2.04
N VAL A 87 19.14 -4.45 -1.26
CA VAL A 87 19.09 -4.55 0.21
C VAL A 87 17.66 -4.74 0.67
N ALA A 88 17.45 -5.61 1.67
CA ALA A 88 16.12 -5.88 2.20
C ALA A 88 15.59 -4.66 2.99
N PRO A 89 14.35 -4.20 2.76
CA PRO A 89 13.71 -3.30 3.71
C PRO A 89 13.38 -4.05 5.00
N LEU A 90 13.56 -3.39 6.15
CA LEU A 90 13.14 -3.93 7.44
C LEU A 90 11.61 -3.76 7.56
N LEU A 91 10.87 -4.86 7.48
CA LEU A 91 9.40 -4.86 7.46
C LEU A 91 8.82 -5.80 8.53
N PRO A 92 7.65 -5.49 9.10
CA PRO A 92 6.89 -6.45 9.88
C PRO A 92 6.67 -7.75 9.09
N GLY A 93 6.95 -8.89 9.72
CA GLY A 93 6.86 -10.20 9.07
C GLY A 93 8.00 -10.54 8.10
N GLY A 94 8.97 -9.63 7.91
CA GLY A 94 10.18 -9.88 7.15
C GLY A 94 11.19 -10.71 7.96
N ASP A 95 12.00 -11.50 7.24
CA ASP A 95 13.02 -12.37 7.85
C ASP A 95 14.44 -11.76 7.83
N GLY A 96 14.55 -10.47 7.49
CA GLY A 96 15.80 -9.73 7.31
C GLY A 96 16.56 -10.06 6.02
N GLY A 97 16.11 -11.08 5.27
CA GLY A 97 16.66 -11.50 3.99
C GLY A 97 15.78 -11.08 2.81
N PHE A 98 16.35 -11.18 1.61
CA PHE A 98 15.68 -10.74 0.40
C PHE A 98 16.23 -11.45 -0.84
N SER A 99 15.36 -12.07 -1.62
CA SER A 99 15.65 -12.65 -2.93
C SER A 99 15.02 -11.88 -4.09
N GLY A 100 13.99 -11.06 -3.85
CA GLY A 100 13.35 -10.28 -4.92
C GLY A 100 12.28 -9.29 -4.47
N LEU A 101 12.25 -8.10 -5.10
CA LEU A 101 11.30 -7.00 -4.87
C LEU A 101 10.67 -6.73 -6.21
N ARG A 102 9.34 -6.85 -6.26
CA ARG A 102 8.56 -6.54 -7.45
C ARG A 102 7.46 -5.55 -7.12
N PHE A 103 7.30 -4.56 -7.97
CA PHE A 103 6.12 -3.70 -7.99
C PHE A 103 5.01 -4.34 -8.83
N GLU A 104 3.76 -3.96 -8.57
CA GLU A 104 2.58 -4.36 -9.36
C GLU A 104 2.45 -5.88 -9.57
N ARG A 105 2.83 -6.68 -8.56
CA ARG A 105 2.83 -8.14 -8.70
C ARG A 105 1.41 -8.68 -8.64
N LYS A 106 0.99 -9.31 -9.73
CA LYS A 106 -0.26 -10.09 -9.81
C LYS A 106 -0.20 -11.32 -8.91
N CYS A 107 -1.18 -11.46 -8.03
CA CYS A 107 -1.39 -12.65 -7.20
C CYS A 107 -2.81 -13.16 -7.43
N SER A 108 -2.96 -14.20 -8.27
CA SER A 108 -4.27 -14.78 -8.58
C SER A 108 -4.82 -15.50 -7.36
N ALA A 109 -6.12 -15.32 -7.06
CA ALA A 109 -6.79 -16.10 -6.03
C ALA A 109 -7.26 -17.48 -6.51
N GLY A 110 -6.88 -17.91 -7.73
CA GLY A 110 -7.36 -19.17 -8.33
C GLY A 110 -8.82 -19.12 -8.76
N VAL A 111 -9.40 -17.92 -8.87
CA VAL A 111 -10.78 -17.68 -9.33
C VAL A 111 -10.75 -16.93 -10.67
N ARG A 112 -11.77 -17.13 -11.52
CA ARG A 112 -11.88 -16.40 -12.79
C ARG A 112 -12.04 -14.90 -12.54
N GLY A 113 -11.35 -14.08 -13.33
CA GLY A 113 -11.38 -12.62 -13.26
C GLY A 113 -9.98 -12.02 -13.29
N THR A 114 -9.89 -10.70 -13.15
CA THR A 114 -8.60 -9.99 -13.03
C THR A 114 -8.00 -10.26 -11.66
N ALA A 115 -6.80 -10.84 -11.64
CA ALA A 115 -6.04 -11.00 -10.41
C ALA A 115 -5.72 -9.63 -9.79
N PRO A 116 -5.85 -9.47 -8.46
CA PRO A 116 -5.43 -8.24 -7.82
C PRO A 116 -3.91 -8.06 -7.96
N ASN A 117 -3.48 -6.82 -8.21
CA ASN A 117 -2.07 -6.43 -8.20
C ASN A 117 -1.71 -5.96 -6.79
N LEU A 118 -0.62 -6.46 -6.24
CA LEU A 118 -0.03 -5.88 -5.04
C LEU A 118 1.01 -4.83 -5.42
N ASP A 119 0.95 -3.69 -4.74
CA ASP A 119 1.83 -2.55 -5.03
C ASP A 119 3.30 -2.93 -4.90
N VAL A 120 3.66 -3.66 -3.84
CA VAL A 120 5.02 -4.18 -3.62
C VAL A 120 5.00 -5.59 -3.04
N VAL A 121 5.81 -6.49 -3.56
CA VAL A 121 6.05 -7.81 -2.95
C VAL A 121 7.55 -8.00 -2.73
N VAL A 122 7.90 -8.22 -1.47
CA VAL A 122 9.25 -8.49 -0.98
C VAL A 122 9.32 -9.96 -0.60
N GLU A 123 10.07 -10.73 -1.38
CA GLU A 123 10.30 -12.16 -1.13
C GLU A 123 11.64 -12.33 -0.41
N GLY A 124 11.62 -12.93 0.78
CA GLY A 124 12.79 -13.44 1.49
C GLY A 124 13.03 -14.92 1.22
N ALA A 125 13.93 -15.56 1.96
CA ALA A 125 14.12 -17.00 1.87
C ALA A 125 13.06 -17.77 2.66
N ARG A 126 12.60 -17.22 3.79
CA ARG A 126 11.69 -17.88 4.74
C ARG A 126 10.32 -17.23 4.81
N ALA A 127 10.17 -15.99 4.38
CA ALA A 127 8.92 -15.25 4.45
C ALA A 127 8.66 -14.40 3.19
N VAL A 128 7.41 -14.02 2.98
CA VAL A 128 6.99 -13.03 1.97
C VAL A 128 6.30 -11.89 2.69
N VAL A 129 6.66 -10.64 2.36
CA VAL A 129 5.89 -9.46 2.76
C VAL A 129 5.29 -8.84 1.51
N ALA A 130 3.97 -8.79 1.48
CA ALA A 130 3.17 -8.19 0.45
C ALA A 130 2.58 -6.88 0.96
N ILE A 131 2.78 -5.80 0.23
CA ILE A 131 2.41 -4.45 0.64
C ILE A 131 1.27 -3.96 -0.22
N GLU A 132 0.23 -3.49 0.45
CA GLU A 132 -0.80 -2.64 -0.12
C GLU A 132 -0.55 -1.21 0.37
N SER A 133 -0.20 -0.32 -0.55
CA SER A 133 0.10 1.09 -0.34
C SER A 133 -1.14 1.92 -0.61
N LYS A 134 -1.54 2.76 0.36
CA LYS A 134 -2.62 3.73 0.20
C LYS A 134 -2.14 5.14 0.53
N CYS A 135 -2.60 6.11 -0.27
CA CYS A 135 -2.37 7.53 -0.06
C CYS A 135 -3.66 8.21 0.41
N LEU A 136 -4.55 8.60 -0.50
CA LEU A 136 -5.79 9.32 -0.17
C LEU A 136 -7.06 8.46 -0.24
N GLU A 137 -6.95 7.19 -0.62
CA GLU A 137 -8.06 6.24 -0.65
C GLU A 137 -8.79 6.11 0.70
N PRO A 138 -8.11 6.17 1.87
CA PRO A 138 -8.78 6.15 3.17
C PRO A 138 -9.66 7.37 3.47
N LEU A 139 -9.63 8.39 2.61
CA LEU A 139 -10.47 9.59 2.73
C LEU A 139 -11.75 9.50 1.89
N SER A 140 -12.03 8.33 1.32
CA SER A 140 -13.24 8.05 0.55
C SER A 140 -13.97 6.85 1.13
N ARG A 141 -15.29 6.83 0.93
CA ARG A 141 -16.14 5.73 1.39
C ARG A 141 -15.95 4.49 0.53
N HIS A 142 -15.93 3.33 1.17
CA HIS A 142 -15.86 2.02 0.51
C HIS A 142 -17.11 1.19 0.81
N ASP A 143 -17.54 0.42 -0.19
CA ASP A 143 -18.51 -0.66 -0.03
C ASP A 143 -17.82 -1.96 -0.42
N ALA A 144 -17.91 -2.98 0.44
CA ALA A 144 -17.33 -4.28 0.16
C ALA A 144 -18.07 -4.99 -0.99
N LYS A 145 -17.32 -5.36 -2.04
CA LYS A 145 -17.86 -6.06 -3.21
C LYS A 145 -17.04 -7.29 -3.54
N PHE A 146 -17.70 -8.45 -3.59
CA PHE A 146 -17.10 -9.73 -3.97
C PHE A 146 -17.89 -10.38 -5.10
N ALA A 147 -17.18 -10.90 -6.09
CA ALA A 147 -17.81 -11.79 -7.07
C ALA A 147 -18.20 -13.12 -6.40
N ASP A 148 -19.29 -13.73 -6.86
CA ASP A 148 -19.74 -15.04 -6.36
C ASP A 148 -18.68 -16.14 -6.47
N ALA A 149 -17.80 -16.03 -7.46
CA ALA A 149 -16.67 -16.93 -7.63
C ALA A 149 -15.77 -17.07 -6.39
N TYR A 150 -15.61 -16.02 -5.56
CA TYR A 150 -14.84 -16.13 -4.32
C TYR A 150 -15.50 -17.10 -3.32
N ARG A 151 -16.84 -17.07 -3.21
CA ARG A 151 -17.59 -18.00 -2.36
C ARG A 151 -17.65 -19.40 -2.97
N ASP A 152 -17.85 -19.49 -4.28
CA ASP A 152 -18.21 -20.74 -4.95
C ASP A 152 -17.00 -21.56 -5.41
N ARG A 153 -15.82 -20.92 -5.55
CA ARG A 153 -14.62 -21.56 -6.12
C ARG A 153 -13.45 -21.68 -5.15
N ILE A 154 -13.46 -20.96 -4.03
CA ILE A 154 -12.50 -21.20 -2.94
C ILE A 154 -13.03 -22.39 -2.12
N LEU A 155 -12.52 -23.58 -2.46
CA LEU A 155 -12.91 -24.87 -1.89
C LEU A 155 -11.77 -25.55 -1.11
N ASP A 156 -10.60 -24.94 -1.07
CA ASP A 156 -9.43 -25.41 -0.33
C ASP A 156 -9.40 -24.84 1.11
N ALA A 157 -8.31 -25.07 1.83
CA ALA A 157 -8.12 -24.69 3.23
C ALA A 157 -8.35 -23.19 3.53
N ARG A 158 -8.28 -22.31 2.52
CA ARG A 158 -8.61 -20.88 2.69
C ARG A 158 -10.04 -20.68 3.14
N ARG A 159 -10.96 -21.60 2.80
CA ARG A 159 -12.38 -21.55 3.16
C ARG A 159 -12.63 -21.60 4.67
N ASP A 160 -11.74 -22.26 5.40
CA ASP A 160 -11.86 -22.46 6.84
C ASP A 160 -11.16 -21.35 7.66
N GLY A 161 -10.41 -20.48 6.97
CA GLY A 161 -9.61 -19.40 7.54
C GLY A 161 -10.41 -18.14 7.95
N ALA A 162 -9.72 -17.24 8.66
CA ALA A 162 -10.32 -16.00 9.15
C ALA A 162 -10.70 -15.06 8.00
N TRP A 163 -9.89 -15.03 6.93
CA TRP A 163 -10.16 -14.25 5.72
C TRP A 163 -11.47 -14.63 5.03
N PHE A 164 -11.83 -15.92 5.00
CA PHE A 164 -13.10 -16.36 4.40
C PHE A 164 -14.30 -16.03 5.29
N ARG A 165 -14.18 -16.17 6.61
CA ARG A 165 -15.22 -15.69 7.53
C ARG A 165 -15.46 -14.20 7.39
N GLU A 166 -14.39 -13.40 7.31
CA GLU A 166 -14.49 -11.95 7.14
C GLU A 166 -15.10 -11.57 5.78
N MET A 167 -14.74 -12.28 4.71
CA MET A 167 -15.41 -12.12 3.41
C MET A 167 -16.93 -12.33 3.53
N MET A 168 -17.36 -13.40 4.20
CA MET A 168 -18.78 -13.71 4.35
C MET A 168 -19.50 -12.67 5.21
N ALA A 169 -18.87 -12.19 6.29
CA ALA A 169 -19.38 -11.10 7.11
C ALA A 169 -19.55 -9.80 6.28
N LEU A 170 -18.54 -9.44 5.47
CA LEU A 170 -18.59 -8.28 4.58
C LEU A 170 -19.62 -8.41 3.47
N ARG A 171 -19.90 -9.62 2.98
CA ARG A 171 -21.01 -9.83 2.03
C ARG A 171 -22.37 -9.59 2.67
N ALA A 172 -22.53 -9.91 3.96
CA ALA A 172 -23.75 -9.64 4.71
C ALA A 172 -23.87 -8.17 5.15
N ALA A 173 -22.76 -7.52 5.47
CA ALA A 173 -22.69 -6.12 5.87
C ALA A 173 -21.62 -5.35 5.04
N PRO A 174 -21.93 -4.97 3.78
CA PRO A 174 -20.96 -4.35 2.88
C PRO A 174 -20.37 -3.01 3.36
N GLN A 175 -21.03 -2.37 4.31
CA GLN A 175 -20.66 -1.05 4.87
C GLN A 175 -20.00 -1.14 6.25
N ALA A 176 -19.57 -2.33 6.68
CA ALA A 176 -18.94 -2.54 7.99
C ALA A 176 -17.63 -1.72 8.17
N TYR A 177 -16.96 -1.43 7.06
CA TYR A 177 -15.81 -0.53 6.99
C TYR A 177 -16.13 0.59 6.03
N ARG A 178 -16.02 1.83 6.50
CA ARG A 178 -16.31 3.01 5.70
C ARG A 178 -15.05 3.55 5.03
N TRP A 179 -13.94 3.58 5.74
CA TRP A 179 -12.68 4.21 5.34
C TRP A 179 -11.63 3.20 4.88
N LEU A 180 -11.71 1.95 5.35
CA LEU A 180 -10.86 0.85 4.93
C LEU A 180 -11.52 0.06 3.78
N ASP A 181 -10.81 -0.13 2.66
CA ASP A 181 -11.22 -1.08 1.62
C ASP A 181 -10.88 -2.53 2.04
N ALA A 182 -11.66 -3.02 3.00
CA ALA A 182 -11.50 -4.36 3.56
C ALA A 182 -11.70 -5.46 2.50
N ALA A 183 -12.55 -5.22 1.50
CA ALA A 183 -12.78 -6.17 0.43
C ALA A 183 -11.54 -6.36 -0.44
N GLN A 184 -10.80 -5.28 -0.73
CA GLN A 184 -9.55 -5.38 -1.47
C GLN A 184 -8.52 -6.19 -0.67
N LEU A 185 -8.35 -5.91 0.62
CA LEU A 185 -7.41 -6.64 1.48
C LEU A 185 -7.72 -8.14 1.55
N VAL A 186 -9.00 -8.51 1.71
CA VAL A 186 -9.43 -9.92 1.68
C VAL A 186 -9.10 -10.59 0.35
N LYS A 187 -9.31 -9.91 -0.79
CA LYS A 187 -8.94 -10.45 -2.12
C LYS A 187 -7.43 -10.63 -2.25
N HIS A 188 -6.64 -9.69 -1.77
CA HIS A 188 -5.18 -9.82 -1.74
C HIS A 188 -4.75 -11.02 -0.89
N ALA A 189 -5.32 -11.20 0.30
CA ALA A 189 -5.01 -12.34 1.15
C ALA A 189 -5.30 -13.67 0.45
N PHE A 190 -6.44 -13.81 -0.24
CA PHE A 190 -6.72 -15.02 -1.03
C PHE A 190 -5.74 -15.22 -2.20
N GLY A 191 -5.34 -14.14 -2.87
CA GLY A 191 -4.34 -14.16 -3.93
C GLY A 191 -2.96 -14.60 -3.43
N LEU A 192 -2.57 -14.11 -2.26
CA LEU A 192 -1.32 -14.43 -1.60
C LEU A 192 -1.27 -15.88 -1.13
N ALA A 193 -2.30 -16.33 -0.41
CA ALA A 193 -2.44 -17.71 0.02
C ALA A 193 -2.35 -18.70 -1.15
N HIS A 194 -2.93 -18.35 -2.31
CA HIS A 194 -2.84 -19.20 -3.50
C HIS A 194 -1.48 -19.14 -4.19
N SER A 195 -0.84 -17.97 -4.21
CA SER A 195 0.45 -17.77 -4.88
C SER A 195 1.63 -18.29 -4.07
N PHE A 196 1.46 -18.44 -2.74
CA PHE A 196 2.49 -18.86 -1.79
C PHE A 196 1.94 -19.87 -0.78
N PRO A 197 1.49 -21.06 -1.22
CA PRO A 197 0.84 -22.02 -0.33
C PRO A 197 1.74 -22.51 0.81
N ASP A 198 3.05 -22.62 0.54
CA ASP A 198 4.02 -23.25 1.46
C ASP A 198 4.93 -22.25 2.20
N ARG A 199 4.56 -20.96 2.20
CA ARG A 199 5.39 -19.90 2.80
C ARG A 199 4.58 -19.03 3.74
N PRO A 200 5.12 -18.66 4.91
CA PRO A 200 4.56 -17.58 5.71
C PRO A 200 4.48 -16.29 4.89
N VAL A 201 3.28 -15.70 4.83
CA VAL A 201 3.06 -14.41 4.16
C VAL A 201 2.52 -13.40 5.16
N THR A 202 3.03 -12.18 5.10
CA THR A 202 2.40 -11.02 5.75
C THR A 202 1.83 -10.09 4.68
N LEU A 203 0.53 -9.81 4.75
CA LEU A 203 -0.10 -8.68 4.07
C LEU A 203 0.06 -7.44 4.95
N LEU A 204 0.97 -6.56 4.56
CA LEU A 204 1.27 -5.30 5.21
C LEU A 204 0.50 -4.16 4.54
N TYR A 205 -0.49 -3.63 5.23
CA TYR A 205 -1.21 -2.44 4.81
C TYR A 205 -0.45 -1.17 5.24
N LEU A 206 0.10 -0.45 4.27
CA LEU A 206 0.76 0.83 4.48
C LEU A 206 -0.13 1.97 4.01
N PHE A 207 -0.27 2.98 4.87
CA PHE A 207 -1.10 4.14 4.55
C PHE A 207 -0.39 5.45 4.85
N TRP A 208 -0.65 6.45 4.02
CA TRP A 208 -0.20 7.81 4.26
C TRP A 208 -1.04 8.49 5.33
N GLU A 209 -0.38 9.31 6.15
CA GLU A 209 -1.02 10.27 7.03
C GLU A 209 -0.27 11.61 6.94
N PRO A 210 -0.98 12.74 7.11
CA PRO A 210 -0.34 14.04 7.20
C PRO A 210 0.47 14.15 8.49
N ALA A 211 1.23 15.24 8.62
CA ALA A 211 1.98 15.53 9.85
C ALA A 211 1.07 15.83 11.06
N ASN A 212 -0.19 16.18 10.82
CA ASN A 212 -1.22 16.57 11.80
C ASN A 212 -2.51 15.72 11.62
N PRO A 213 -2.45 14.37 11.72
CA PRO A 213 -3.62 13.53 11.45
C PRO A 213 -4.82 13.84 12.36
N GLU A 214 -4.59 14.41 13.54
CA GLU A 214 -5.62 14.88 14.47
C GLU A 214 -6.48 16.02 13.92
N ALA A 215 -6.02 16.74 12.89
CA ALA A 215 -6.78 17.79 12.24
C ALA A 215 -8.08 17.26 11.62
N PHE A 216 -8.14 15.98 11.21
CA PHE A 216 -9.34 15.40 10.62
C PHE A 216 -9.68 14.04 11.25
N ARG A 217 -10.89 13.92 11.81
CA ARG A 217 -11.40 12.70 12.45
C ARG A 217 -11.29 11.42 11.60
N VAL A 218 -11.35 11.56 10.27
CA VAL A 218 -11.25 10.44 9.32
C VAL A 218 -10.01 9.57 9.54
N PHE A 219 -8.86 10.15 9.94
CA PHE A 219 -7.65 9.38 10.21
C PHE A 219 -7.79 8.50 11.45
N ALA A 220 -8.39 9.03 12.53
CA ALA A 220 -8.69 8.26 13.73
C ALA A 220 -9.75 7.16 13.46
N GLU A 221 -10.78 7.48 12.67
CA GLU A 221 -11.82 6.52 12.29
C GLU A 221 -11.26 5.39 11.39
N HIS A 222 -10.38 5.73 10.44
CA HIS A 222 -9.65 4.77 9.62
C HIS A 222 -8.76 3.84 10.46
N ARG A 223 -7.98 4.38 11.40
CA ARG A 223 -7.17 3.55 12.33
C ARG A 223 -8.04 2.63 13.19
N ALA A 224 -9.20 3.10 13.66
CA ALA A 224 -10.14 2.27 14.40
C ALA A 224 -10.70 1.12 13.54
N GLU A 225 -10.94 1.36 12.25
CA GLU A 225 -11.33 0.34 11.27
C GLU A 225 -10.24 -0.69 11.02
N ILE A 226 -8.99 -0.27 10.80
CA ILE A 226 -7.83 -1.17 10.69
C ILE A 226 -7.74 -2.08 11.91
N GLY A 227 -7.90 -1.53 13.12
CA GLY A 227 -7.84 -2.33 14.35
C GLY A 227 -8.98 -3.35 14.46
N ARG A 228 -10.19 -3.03 13.99
CA ARG A 228 -11.31 -4.00 13.92
C ARG A 228 -11.01 -5.09 12.89
N PHE A 229 -10.54 -4.70 11.71
CA PHE A 229 -10.21 -5.62 10.63
C PHE A 229 -9.09 -6.58 11.04
N ALA A 230 -8.01 -6.07 11.64
CA ALA A 230 -6.89 -6.88 12.11
C ALA A 230 -7.34 -7.99 13.07
N ARG A 231 -8.24 -7.67 14.02
CA ARG A 231 -8.83 -8.67 14.93
C ARG A 231 -9.72 -9.68 14.21
N ALA A 232 -10.45 -9.26 13.18
CA ALA A 232 -11.34 -10.14 12.44
C ALA A 232 -10.59 -11.20 11.62
N VAL A 233 -9.38 -10.86 11.16
CA VAL A 233 -8.51 -11.74 10.35
C VAL A 233 -7.35 -12.36 11.15
N GLU A 234 -7.30 -12.11 12.45
CA GLU A 234 -6.27 -12.66 13.35
C GLU A 234 -6.36 -14.19 13.45
N GLY A 235 -5.22 -14.84 13.68
CA GLY A 235 -5.14 -16.29 13.85
C GLY A 235 -5.25 -17.09 12.54
N ASP A 236 -5.27 -16.42 11.38
CA ASP A 236 -5.08 -17.12 10.12
C ASP A 236 -3.65 -17.65 10.01
N GLY A 237 -3.52 -18.96 9.81
CA GLY A 237 -2.22 -19.63 9.80
C GLY A 237 -1.40 -19.41 8.52
N GLN A 238 -2.00 -18.87 7.46
CA GLN A 238 -1.37 -18.77 6.15
C GLN A 238 -0.96 -17.34 5.79
N VAL A 239 -1.85 -16.36 5.99
CA VAL A 239 -1.58 -14.96 5.68
C VAL A 239 -1.83 -14.11 6.93
N ALA A 240 -0.74 -13.64 7.54
CA ALA A 240 -0.80 -12.67 8.63
C ALA A 240 -1.16 -11.27 8.10
N PHE A 241 -1.85 -10.48 8.91
CA PHE A 241 -2.13 -9.08 8.62
C PHE A 241 -1.34 -8.15 9.54
N ALA A 242 -0.70 -7.16 8.95
CA ALA A 242 -0.07 -6.06 9.68
C ALA A 242 -0.46 -4.73 9.04
N ALA A 243 -0.48 -3.66 9.83
CA ALA A 243 -0.76 -2.33 9.32
C ALA A 243 0.03 -1.28 10.08
N MET A 244 0.51 -0.26 9.36
CA MET A 244 1.16 0.91 9.94
C MET A 244 1.18 2.07 8.95
N SER A 245 1.32 3.30 9.45
CA SER A 245 1.48 4.46 8.58
C SER A 245 2.90 4.57 8.04
N TYR A 246 3.08 5.19 6.87
CA TYR A 246 4.42 5.49 6.33
C TYR A 246 5.32 6.27 7.32
N PRO A 247 4.82 7.30 8.04
CA PRO A 247 5.59 7.94 9.09
C PRO A 247 6.05 7.00 10.22
N GLU A 248 5.23 6.01 10.61
CA GLU A 248 5.63 4.97 11.57
C GLU A 248 6.74 4.08 11.01
N LEU A 249 6.65 3.68 9.74
CA LEU A 249 7.67 2.88 9.07
C LEU A 249 9.01 3.61 9.00
N TRP A 250 9.01 4.89 8.64
CA TRP A 250 10.25 5.66 8.60
C TRP A 250 10.86 5.87 9.98
N ARG A 251 10.03 5.99 11.03
CA ARG A 251 10.53 6.05 12.41
C ARG A 251 11.18 4.73 12.83
N SER A 252 10.58 3.58 12.49
CA SER A 252 11.17 2.28 12.82
C SER A 252 12.51 2.06 12.10
N TRP A 253 12.64 2.51 10.85
CA TRP A 253 13.90 2.47 10.12
C TRP A 253 14.97 3.39 10.70
N VAL A 254 14.63 4.58 11.21
CA VAL A 254 15.63 5.43 11.88
C VAL A 254 16.11 4.81 13.20
N ALA A 255 15.22 4.12 13.93
CA ALA A 255 15.53 3.50 15.21
C ALA A 255 16.38 2.23 15.08
N ALA A 256 16.22 1.47 14.01
CA ALA A 256 17.04 0.30 13.72
C ALA A 256 18.28 0.75 12.93
N ALA A 257 19.50 0.49 13.42
CA ALA A 257 20.78 0.89 12.82
C ALA A 257 20.84 0.74 11.28
N ALA A 258 20.33 1.76 10.59
CA ALA A 258 19.96 1.67 9.19
C ALA A 258 21.19 1.80 8.29
N PRO A 259 21.13 1.28 7.05
CA PRO A 259 22.16 1.54 6.05
C PRO A 259 22.39 3.06 5.87
N ASP A 260 23.64 3.48 5.69
CA ASP A 260 24.05 4.90 5.67
C ASP A 260 23.25 5.79 4.69
N TRP A 261 22.77 5.21 3.58
CA TRP A 261 21.98 5.93 2.58
C TRP A 261 20.54 6.23 3.03
N LEU A 262 19.99 5.42 3.95
CA LEU A 262 18.58 5.41 4.30
C LEU A 262 18.14 6.67 5.06
N PRO A 263 18.89 7.20 6.05
CA PRO A 263 18.54 8.46 6.70
C PRO A 263 18.38 9.62 5.72
N ALA A 264 19.30 9.76 4.75
CA ALA A 264 19.21 10.81 3.73
C ALA A 264 17.97 10.63 2.83
N HIS A 265 17.64 9.39 2.46
CA HIS A 265 16.44 9.10 1.68
C HIS A 265 15.15 9.33 2.48
N ILE A 266 15.10 8.96 3.75
CA ILE A 266 13.98 9.28 4.66
C ILE A 266 13.79 10.78 4.76
N GLY A 267 14.87 11.58 4.81
CA GLY A 267 14.79 13.04 4.75
C GLY A 267 14.03 13.53 3.51
N ARG A 268 14.33 12.97 2.33
CA ARG A 268 13.61 13.28 1.08
C ARG A 268 12.15 12.83 1.11
N LEU A 269 11.85 11.65 1.66
CA LEU A 269 10.48 11.16 1.80
C LEU A 269 9.65 12.04 2.75
N ARG A 270 10.22 12.46 3.88
CA ARG A 270 9.56 13.38 4.82
C ARG A 270 9.31 14.74 4.17
N ALA A 271 10.29 15.29 3.45
CA ALA A 271 10.09 16.51 2.68
C ALA A 271 9.00 16.32 1.60
N ARG A 272 8.93 15.17 0.93
CA ARG A 272 7.91 14.96 -0.11
C ARG A 272 6.50 14.77 0.46
N TYR A 273 6.37 14.06 1.57
CA TYR A 273 5.09 13.46 1.99
C TYR A 273 4.63 13.83 3.40
N LEU A 274 5.52 14.16 4.34
CA LEU A 274 5.14 14.46 5.73
C LEU A 274 4.74 15.93 5.87
N ARG A 275 3.61 16.29 5.25
CA ARG A 275 3.06 17.64 5.21
C ARG A 275 1.82 17.75 6.08
N ALA A 276 1.64 18.91 6.73
CA ALA A 276 0.40 19.19 7.43
C ALA A 276 -0.72 19.38 6.39
N ALA A 277 -1.88 18.75 6.65
CA ALA A 277 -3.11 18.91 5.89
C ALA A 277 -3.90 20.11 6.42
#